data_AF-I4AI75-F1
#
_entry.id   AF-I4AI75-F1
#
_cell.length_a   1.000
_cell.length_b   1.000
_cell.length_c   1.000
_cell.angle_alpha   90.00
_cell.angle_beta   90.00
_cell.angle_gamma   90.00
#
_symmetry.space_group_name_H-M   'P 1'
#
loop_
_entity.id
_entity.type
_entity.pdbx_description
1 polymer ?
#
loop_
_entity_poly.entity_id
_entity_poly.type
_entity_poly.pdbx_seq_one_letter_code
_entity_poly.pdbx_strand_id
1 'polypeptide(L)'
;MKNIQKNITIINKSVDIQTEYLNLTFFGKIEKNEIQKIRQLEKLKHLNLSSSDLIDEQLEIIGKIENIQVLDLDLTEITNQGISFLKYLQNLKELRLKDNPQLSDNCIEHLITIKSLKFIHIENTAITIDGLKKLLCKSNLESIIIDAKFNNQLNKLIQISEQYPEIEIILKETGLILNGKIS
;
A
#
# COMPACT_ATOMS: atom_id res chain seq x y z
N MET A 1 26.95 19.57 20.51
CA MET A 1 25.63 19.80 21.14
C MET A 1 24.96 18.46 21.30
N LYS A 2 24.54 18.07 22.52
CA LYS A 2 23.81 16.80 22.73
C LYS A 2 22.48 16.92 22.00
N ASN A 3 22.25 16.04 21.03
CA ASN A 3 20.95 15.91 20.39
C ASN A 3 19.98 15.46 21.50
N ILE A 4 19.12 16.36 21.99
CA ILE A 4 18.12 15.98 22.99
C ILE A 4 17.12 15.13 22.22
N GLN A 5 17.14 13.82 22.48
CA GLN A 5 16.19 12.89 21.89
C GLN A 5 14.80 13.32 22.34
N LYS A 6 14.02 13.86 21.40
CA LYS A 6 12.67 14.37 21.66
C LYS A 6 11.70 13.25 21.30
N ASN A 7 10.97 12.78 22.30
CA ASN A 7 9.96 11.74 22.13
C ASN A 7 8.55 12.33 22.21
N ILE A 8 7.62 11.69 21.52
CA ILE A 8 6.17 11.91 21.65
C ILE A 8 5.48 10.58 21.93
N THR A 9 4.29 10.64 22.53
CA THR A 9 3.49 9.42 22.78
C THR A 9 2.45 9.23 21.69
N ILE A 10 2.56 8.12 20.95
CA ILE A 10 1.59 7.67 19.93
C ILE A 10 1.12 6.28 20.34
N ILE A 11 -0.18 6.11 20.58
CA ILE A 11 -0.81 4.85 20.99
C ILE A 11 -0.04 4.16 22.13
N ASN A 12 0.13 4.88 23.24
CA ASN A 12 0.85 4.45 24.43
C ASN A 12 2.33 4.06 24.23
N LYS A 13 2.92 4.31 23.06
CA LYS A 13 4.36 4.13 22.78
C LYS A 13 5.08 5.47 22.79
N SER A 14 6.26 5.50 23.42
CA SER A 14 7.21 6.60 23.27
C SER A 14 7.93 6.44 21.92
N VAL A 15 7.78 7.43 21.04
CA VAL A 15 8.33 7.43 19.68
C VAL A 15 9.28 8.62 19.53
N ASP A 16 10.49 8.37 19.03
CA ASP A 16 11.45 9.41 18.68
C ASP A 16 10.94 10.20 17.46
N ILE A 17 10.88 11.52 17.57
CA ILE A 17 10.41 12.38 16.46
C ILE A 17 11.31 12.31 15.22
N GLN A 18 12.54 11.83 15.37
CA GLN A 18 13.49 11.66 14.26
C GLN A 18 13.39 10.27 13.61
N THR A 19 12.46 9.41 14.04
CA THR A 19 12.32 8.08 13.45
C THR A 19 11.95 8.14 11.97
N GLU A 20 12.54 7.24 11.18
CA GLU A 20 12.13 7.01 9.80
C GLU A 20 11.13 5.85 9.67
N TYR A 21 10.93 5.09 10.75
CA TYR A 21 10.10 3.89 10.80
C TYR A 21 9.16 3.92 12.00
N LEU A 22 7.87 3.65 11.76
CA LEU A 22 6.87 3.50 12.81
C LEU A 22 6.00 2.27 12.52
N ASN A 23 5.91 1.37 13.51
CA ASN A 23 5.07 0.18 13.46
C ASN A 23 3.95 0.26 14.50
N LEU A 24 2.74 0.30 13.98
CA LEU A 24 1.46 0.32 14.66
C LEU A 24 0.55 -0.83 14.19
N THR A 25 1.10 -2.02 13.96
CA THR A 25 0.32 -3.23 13.66
C THR A 25 -0.42 -3.77 14.90
N PHE A 26 -1.61 -4.35 14.73
CA PHE A 26 -2.42 -5.02 15.79
C PHE A 26 -2.94 -4.10 16.91
N PHE A 27 -3.15 -2.81 16.62
CA PHE A 27 -3.63 -1.85 17.63
C PHE A 27 -5.16 -1.76 17.76
N GLY A 28 -5.91 -2.46 16.90
CA GLY A 28 -7.35 -2.27 16.79
C GLY A 28 -7.68 -0.84 16.36
N LYS A 29 -8.77 -0.28 16.87
CA LYS A 29 -9.21 1.09 16.55
C LYS A 29 -8.19 2.14 16.96
N ILE A 30 -7.68 2.87 15.97
CA ILE A 30 -6.80 4.01 16.17
C ILE A 30 -7.62 5.30 16.12
N GLU A 31 -7.62 6.04 17.22
CA GLU A 31 -8.31 7.34 17.27
C GLU A 31 -7.64 8.39 16.36
N LYS A 32 -8.46 9.31 15.84
CA LYS A 32 -8.01 10.37 14.92
C LYS A 32 -6.90 11.25 15.51
N ASN A 33 -6.99 11.57 16.79
CA ASN A 33 -5.99 12.33 17.54
C ASN A 33 -4.62 11.62 17.54
N GLU A 34 -4.56 10.30 17.67
CA GLU A 34 -3.33 9.53 17.63
C GLU A 34 -2.69 9.56 16.24
N ILE A 35 -3.49 9.41 15.18
CA ILE A 35 -2.99 9.54 13.80
C ILE A 35 -2.46 10.95 13.53
N GLN A 36 -3.11 12.00 14.05
CA GLN A 36 -2.63 13.38 13.89
C GLN A 36 -1.22 13.59 14.48
N LYS A 37 -0.85 12.87 15.54
CA LYS A 37 0.49 12.97 16.13
C LYS A 37 1.58 12.45 15.20
N ILE A 38 1.28 11.52 14.30
CA ILE A 38 2.23 10.98 13.31
C ILE A 38 2.78 12.10 12.41
N ARG A 39 2.02 13.18 12.19
CA ARG A 39 2.48 14.35 11.41
C ARG A 39 3.69 15.06 12.00
N GLN A 40 3.97 14.85 13.29
CA GLN A 40 5.17 15.41 13.95
C GLN A 40 6.45 14.62 13.63
N LEU A 41 6.32 13.45 12.99
CA LEU A 41 7.43 12.59 12.58
C LEU A 41 7.90 13.02 11.18
N GLU A 42 8.54 14.18 11.08
CA GLU A 42 8.90 14.80 9.80
C GLU A 42 9.85 13.95 8.94
N LYS A 43 10.57 13.00 9.55
CA LYS A 43 11.47 12.07 8.87
C LYS A 43 10.86 10.70 8.56
N LEU A 44 9.59 10.49 8.89
CA LEU A 44 8.93 9.19 8.70
C LEU A 44 8.85 8.83 7.22
N LYS A 45 9.42 7.67 6.86
CA LYS A 45 9.39 7.10 5.51
C LYS A 45 8.64 5.78 5.46
N HIS A 46 8.59 5.04 6.57
CA HIS A 46 7.97 3.72 6.64
C HIS A 46 6.92 3.72 7.74
N LEU A 47 5.67 3.50 7.36
CA LEU A 47 4.54 3.44 8.28
C LEU A 47 3.82 2.11 8.11
N ASN A 48 3.82 1.31 9.16
CA ASN A 48 3.04 0.08 9.21
C ASN A 48 1.81 0.25 10.11
N LEU A 49 0.63 0.10 9.51
CA LEU A 49 -0.69 0.18 10.15
C LEU A 49 -1.50 -1.11 9.93
N SER A 50 -0.87 -2.17 9.43
CA SER A 50 -1.55 -3.43 9.13
C SER A 50 -2.29 -4.00 10.36
N SER A 51 -3.36 -4.75 10.13
CA SER A 51 -4.15 -5.37 11.21
C SER A 51 -4.61 -4.36 12.28
N SER A 52 -4.98 -3.16 11.87
CA SER A 52 -5.63 -2.16 12.72
C SER A 52 -7.00 -1.83 12.16
N ASP A 53 -7.93 -1.37 13.01
CA ASP A 53 -9.29 -0.98 12.60
C ASP A 53 -9.24 0.44 11.98
N LEU A 54 -8.36 0.60 10.98
CA LEU A 54 -8.13 1.82 10.23
C LEU A 54 -9.20 1.95 9.17
N ILE A 55 -9.91 3.08 9.18
CA ILE A 55 -10.93 3.47 8.21
C ILE A 55 -10.48 4.70 7.41
N ASP A 56 -11.31 5.11 6.43
CA ASP A 56 -10.98 6.15 5.45
C ASP A 56 -10.64 7.51 6.08
N GLU A 57 -11.27 7.88 7.20
CA GLU A 57 -11.04 9.16 7.87
C GLU A 57 -9.61 9.29 8.43
N GLN A 58 -9.02 8.20 8.92
CA GLN A 58 -7.64 8.17 9.36
C GLN A 58 -6.70 8.21 8.16
N LEU A 59 -7.07 7.52 7.06
CA LEU A 59 -6.28 7.50 5.84
C LEU A 59 -6.21 8.88 5.16
N GLU A 60 -7.26 9.71 5.30
CA GLU A 60 -7.22 11.11 4.87
C GLU A 60 -6.09 11.90 5.55
N ILE A 61 -5.84 11.65 6.84
CA ILE A 61 -4.75 12.31 7.58
C ILE A 61 -3.40 11.76 7.15
N ILE A 62 -3.29 10.44 7.00
CA ILE A 62 -2.07 9.76 6.56
C ILE A 62 -1.66 10.27 5.18
N GLY A 63 -2.61 10.48 4.27
CA GLY A 63 -2.37 11.06 2.95
C GLY A 63 -1.69 12.43 2.95
N LYS A 64 -1.66 13.14 4.09
CA LYS A 64 -1.01 14.46 4.25
C LYS A 64 0.43 14.34 4.78
N ILE A 65 0.98 13.13 4.91
CA ILE A 65 2.34 12.88 5.40
C ILE A 65 3.23 12.53 4.19
N GLU A 66 3.61 13.56 3.44
CA GLU A 66 4.17 13.44 2.08
C GLU A 66 5.51 12.68 2.00
N ASN A 67 6.23 12.52 3.12
CA ASN A 67 7.53 11.84 3.17
C ASN A 67 7.44 10.31 3.21
N ILE A 68 6.24 9.73 3.35
CA ILE A 68 6.04 8.28 3.36
C ILE A 68 6.46 7.69 2.01
N GLN A 69 7.32 6.67 2.08
CA GLN A 69 7.81 5.87 0.95
C GLN A 69 7.25 4.45 0.97
N VAL A 70 6.98 3.89 2.16
CA VAL A 70 6.38 2.57 2.33
C VAL A 70 5.20 2.69 3.27
N LEU A 71 4.02 2.29 2.80
CA LEU A 71 2.79 2.29 3.57
C LEU A 71 2.19 0.88 3.55
N ASP A 72 2.04 0.31 4.74
CA ASP A 72 1.46 -1.02 4.93
C ASP A 72 0.07 -0.90 5.58
N LEU A 73 -0.97 -1.24 4.80
CA LEU A 73 -2.38 -1.21 5.15
C LEU A 73 -3.01 -2.59 5.01
N ASP A 74 -2.22 -3.65 5.16
CA ASP A 74 -2.74 -5.00 5.10
C ASP A 74 -3.78 -5.23 6.21
N LEU A 75 -4.88 -5.94 5.91
CA LEU A 75 -5.92 -6.28 6.88
C LEU A 75 -6.46 -5.04 7.64
N THR A 76 -7.04 -4.09 6.91
CA THR A 76 -7.69 -2.90 7.49
C THR A 76 -9.16 -2.81 7.06
N GLU A 77 -9.85 -1.75 7.45
CA GLU A 77 -11.26 -1.50 7.11
C GLU A 77 -11.42 -0.40 6.04
N ILE A 78 -10.35 -0.06 5.34
CA ILE A 78 -10.36 0.99 4.31
C ILE A 78 -11.17 0.57 3.08
N THR A 79 -11.75 1.55 2.41
CA THR A 79 -12.53 1.34 1.18
C THR A 79 -11.84 1.97 -0.03
N ASN A 80 -12.46 1.80 -1.21
CA ASN A 80 -12.01 2.47 -2.43
C ASN A 80 -11.89 4.00 -2.23
N GLN A 81 -12.78 4.60 -1.44
CA GLN A 81 -12.76 6.04 -1.14
C GLN A 81 -11.52 6.44 -0.34
N GLY A 82 -11.10 5.63 0.64
CA GLY A 82 -9.88 5.85 1.41
C GLY A 82 -8.64 5.92 0.52
N ILE A 83 -8.52 5.04 -0.47
CA ILE A 83 -7.39 5.01 -1.41
C ILE A 83 -7.25 6.34 -2.16
N SER A 84 -8.35 7.08 -2.39
CA SER A 84 -8.32 8.38 -3.06
C SER A 84 -7.47 9.44 -2.35
N PHE A 85 -7.24 9.29 -1.03
CA PHE A 85 -6.40 10.20 -0.25
C PHE A 85 -4.90 9.95 -0.43
N LEU A 86 -4.51 8.78 -0.94
CA LEU A 86 -3.10 8.44 -1.13
C LEU A 86 -2.45 9.17 -2.33
N LYS A 87 -3.25 9.82 -3.18
CA LYS A 87 -2.75 10.64 -4.32
C LYS A 87 -1.82 11.78 -3.90
N TYR A 88 -1.87 12.20 -2.64
CA TYR A 88 -1.02 13.26 -2.10
C TYR A 88 0.35 12.75 -1.62
N LEU A 89 0.54 11.43 -1.51
CA LEU A 89 1.81 10.82 -1.11
C LEU A 89 2.78 10.72 -2.29
N GLN A 90 3.37 11.85 -2.67
CA GLN A 90 4.23 11.96 -3.86
C GLN A 90 5.53 11.14 -3.79
N ASN A 91 5.91 10.66 -2.61
CA ASN A 91 7.10 9.82 -2.41
C ASN A 91 6.77 8.34 -2.19
N LEU A 92 5.49 7.94 -2.25
CA LEU A 92 5.07 6.56 -1.96
C LEU A 92 5.57 5.61 -3.06
N LYS A 93 6.45 4.68 -2.70
CA LYS A 93 7.05 3.69 -3.60
C LYS A 93 6.44 2.30 -3.43
N GLU A 94 6.06 1.95 -2.21
CA GLU A 94 5.49 0.64 -1.89
C GLU A 94 4.19 0.81 -1.11
N LEU A 95 3.15 0.14 -1.56
CA LEU A 95 1.83 0.13 -0.93
C LEU A 95 1.36 -1.32 -0.75
N ARG A 96 1.06 -1.70 0.49
CA ARG A 96 0.51 -3.03 0.79
C ARG A 96 -0.96 -2.93 1.18
N LEU A 97 -1.81 -3.70 0.49
CA LEU A 97 -3.26 -3.68 0.60
C LEU A 97 -3.84 -5.10 0.77
N LYS A 98 -3.01 -6.05 1.17
CA LYS A 98 -3.42 -7.45 1.29
C LYS A 98 -4.54 -7.60 2.30
N ASP A 99 -5.44 -8.56 2.06
CA ASP A 99 -6.58 -8.87 2.95
C ASP A 99 -7.56 -7.69 3.17
N ASN A 100 -7.71 -6.82 2.16
CA ASN A 100 -8.76 -5.79 2.12
C ASN A 100 -9.82 -6.13 1.04
N PRO A 101 -10.79 -7.02 1.32
CA PRO A 101 -11.75 -7.50 0.31
C PRO A 101 -12.71 -6.42 -0.20
N GLN A 102 -12.77 -5.26 0.46
CA GLN A 102 -13.62 -4.13 0.06
C GLN A 102 -13.02 -3.33 -1.12
N LEU A 103 -11.74 -3.53 -1.41
CA LEU A 103 -11.05 -2.88 -2.51
C LEU A 103 -11.34 -3.62 -3.81
N SER A 104 -11.99 -2.95 -4.75
CA SER A 104 -12.38 -3.50 -6.05
C SER A 104 -11.75 -2.70 -7.19
N ASP A 105 -12.13 -2.98 -8.43
CA ASP A 105 -11.66 -2.23 -9.59
C ASP A 105 -11.93 -0.70 -9.50
N ASN A 106 -12.83 -0.28 -8.60
CA ASN A 106 -13.10 1.13 -8.31
C ASN A 106 -11.90 1.85 -7.68
N CYS A 107 -11.02 1.19 -6.92
CA CYS A 107 -9.83 1.86 -6.37
C CYS A 107 -8.75 2.13 -7.44
N ILE A 108 -8.81 1.47 -8.61
CA ILE A 108 -7.77 1.57 -9.64
C ILE A 108 -7.62 3.00 -10.16
N GLU A 109 -8.73 3.75 -10.28
CA GLU A 109 -8.66 5.15 -10.73
C GLU A 109 -7.88 6.06 -9.78
N HIS A 110 -7.81 5.69 -8.50
CA HIS A 110 -7.01 6.39 -7.50
C HIS A 110 -5.57 5.89 -7.49
N LEU A 111 -5.35 4.57 -7.54
CA LEU A 111 -4.00 3.99 -7.53
C LEU A 111 -3.14 4.51 -8.69
N ILE A 112 -3.71 4.65 -9.90
CA ILE A 112 -2.97 5.16 -11.06
C ILE A 112 -2.56 6.64 -10.96
N THR A 113 -3.09 7.38 -9.98
CA THR A 113 -2.69 8.78 -9.72
C THR A 113 -1.41 8.88 -8.88
N ILE A 114 -1.02 7.81 -8.19
CA ILE A 114 0.18 7.74 -7.35
C ILE A 114 1.39 7.44 -8.24
N LYS A 115 1.92 8.48 -8.91
CA LYS A 115 2.95 8.33 -9.95
C LYS A 115 4.29 7.79 -9.46
N SER A 116 4.55 7.87 -8.16
CA SER A 116 5.75 7.35 -7.51
C SER A 116 5.68 5.85 -7.21
N LEU A 117 4.50 5.22 -7.28
CA LEU A 117 4.30 3.84 -6.85
C LEU A 117 5.02 2.86 -7.77
N LYS A 118 5.83 1.99 -7.17
CA LYS A 118 6.67 0.97 -7.83
C LYS A 118 6.27 -0.45 -7.45
N PHE A 119 5.86 -0.66 -6.21
CA PHE A 119 5.55 -1.97 -5.65
C PHE A 119 4.14 -1.93 -5.05
N ILE A 120 3.31 -2.90 -5.41
CA ILE A 120 1.96 -3.01 -4.82
C ILE A 120 1.58 -4.46 -4.53
N HIS A 121 0.97 -4.67 -3.37
CA HIS A 121 0.49 -5.97 -2.90
C HIS A 121 -1.04 -5.89 -2.83
N ILE A 122 -1.74 -6.72 -3.60
CA ILE A 122 -3.21 -6.69 -3.71
C ILE A 122 -3.87 -8.06 -3.45
N GLU A 123 -3.15 -8.95 -2.79
CA GLU A 123 -3.66 -10.27 -2.41
C GLU A 123 -4.95 -10.15 -1.58
N ASN A 124 -5.91 -11.03 -1.82
CA ASN A 124 -7.19 -11.11 -1.11
C ASN A 124 -8.02 -9.80 -1.16
N THR A 125 -7.86 -9.00 -2.22
CA THR A 125 -8.76 -7.89 -2.58
C THR A 125 -9.89 -8.38 -3.50
N ALA A 126 -10.86 -7.53 -3.84
CA ALA A 126 -11.87 -7.78 -4.88
C ALA A 126 -11.45 -7.24 -6.27
N ILE A 127 -10.19 -6.82 -6.45
CA ILE A 127 -9.67 -6.41 -7.76
C ILE A 127 -9.70 -7.61 -8.72
N THR A 128 -10.23 -7.41 -9.92
CA THR A 128 -10.35 -8.42 -10.96
C THR A 128 -9.14 -8.40 -11.90
N ILE A 129 -9.08 -9.34 -12.84
CA ILE A 129 -8.04 -9.34 -13.86
C ILE A 129 -8.15 -8.15 -14.82
N ASP A 130 -9.35 -7.61 -15.03
CA ASP A 130 -9.54 -6.41 -15.85
C ASP A 130 -9.05 -5.16 -15.11
N GLY A 131 -9.32 -5.07 -13.80
CA GLY A 131 -8.74 -4.05 -12.92
C GLY A 131 -7.22 -4.12 -12.86
N LEU A 132 -6.65 -5.32 -12.70
CA LEU A 132 -5.21 -5.56 -12.77
C LEU A 132 -4.62 -5.06 -14.09
N LYS A 133 -5.19 -5.46 -15.23
CA LYS A 133 -4.73 -5.01 -16.55
C LYS A 133 -4.77 -3.48 -16.68
N LYS A 134 -5.82 -2.84 -16.17
CA LYS A 134 -5.95 -1.37 -16.15
C LYS A 134 -4.88 -0.71 -15.28
N LEU A 135 -4.59 -1.28 -14.11
CA LEU A 135 -3.55 -0.81 -13.21
C LEU A 135 -2.17 -0.85 -13.89
N LEU A 136 -1.81 -1.98 -14.50
CA LEU A 136 -0.53 -2.14 -15.21
C LEU A 136 -0.40 -1.20 -16.42
N CYS A 137 -1.50 -0.95 -17.14
CA CYS A 137 -1.53 -0.05 -18.30
C CYS A 137 -1.20 1.42 -17.98
N LYS A 138 -1.48 1.89 -16.76
CA LYS A 138 -1.50 3.32 -16.41
C LYS A 138 -0.56 3.70 -15.27
N SER A 139 0.23 2.76 -14.80
CA SER A 139 1.15 2.92 -13.68
C SER A 139 2.62 2.80 -14.11
N ASN A 140 3.53 3.15 -13.20
CA ASN A 140 4.97 2.98 -13.36
C ASN A 140 5.48 1.82 -12.47
N LEU A 141 4.64 0.82 -12.24
CA LEU A 141 4.94 -0.32 -11.38
C LEU A 141 6.10 -1.13 -11.94
N GLU A 142 6.94 -1.60 -11.03
CA GLU A 142 8.02 -2.54 -11.29
C GLU A 142 7.61 -3.95 -10.87
N SER A 143 6.82 -4.08 -9.80
CA SER A 143 6.33 -5.38 -9.34
C SER A 143 4.95 -5.28 -8.71
N ILE A 144 4.17 -6.33 -8.89
CA ILE A 144 2.86 -6.53 -8.26
C ILE A 144 2.76 -7.94 -7.68
N ILE A 145 2.26 -8.03 -6.45
CA ILE A 145 1.97 -9.30 -5.80
C ILE A 145 0.47 -9.54 -5.81
N ILE A 146 0.08 -10.74 -6.28
CA ILE A 146 -1.30 -11.20 -6.42
C ILE A 146 -1.49 -12.57 -5.76
N ASP A 147 -2.74 -12.90 -5.43
CA ASP A 147 -3.12 -14.13 -4.73
C ASP A 147 -3.49 -15.28 -5.67
N ALA A 148 -3.69 -16.45 -5.08
CA ALA A 148 -4.02 -17.69 -5.79
C ALA A 148 -5.35 -17.63 -6.56
N LYS A 149 -6.24 -16.65 -6.32
CA LYS A 149 -7.52 -16.55 -7.04
C LYS A 149 -7.32 -16.36 -8.54
N PHE A 150 -6.16 -15.84 -8.96
CA PHE A 150 -5.80 -15.68 -10.36
C PHE A 150 -5.17 -16.93 -11.00
N ASN A 151 -4.90 -18.01 -10.24
CA ASN A 151 -4.34 -19.26 -10.78
C ASN A 151 -5.23 -19.85 -11.90
N ASN A 152 -6.55 -19.69 -11.81
CA ASN A 152 -7.48 -20.14 -12.85
C ASN A 152 -7.49 -19.27 -14.12
N GLN A 153 -6.72 -18.17 -14.13
CA GLN A 153 -6.60 -17.20 -15.21
C GLN A 153 -5.14 -17.06 -15.70
N LEU A 154 -4.30 -18.08 -15.46
CA LEU A 154 -2.87 -18.05 -15.77
C LEU A 154 -2.55 -17.66 -17.22
N ASN A 155 -3.31 -18.20 -18.20
CA ASN A 155 -3.13 -17.82 -19.61
C ASN A 155 -3.36 -16.32 -19.86
N LYS A 156 -4.32 -15.71 -19.16
CA LYS A 156 -4.56 -14.26 -19.25
C LYS A 156 -3.43 -13.48 -18.57
N LEU A 157 -2.93 -13.96 -17.43
CA LEU A 157 -1.78 -13.34 -16.76
C LEU A 157 -0.52 -13.37 -17.62
N ILE A 158 -0.26 -14.50 -18.30
CA ILE A 158 0.84 -14.63 -19.27
C ILE A 158 0.69 -13.59 -20.39
N GLN A 159 -0.49 -13.49 -21.02
CA GLN A 159 -0.75 -12.50 -22.07
C GLN A 159 -0.60 -11.05 -21.57
N ILE A 160 -1.04 -10.77 -20.34
CA ILE A 160 -0.83 -9.46 -19.70
C ILE A 160 0.67 -9.20 -19.50
N SER A 161 1.43 -10.21 -19.05
CA SER A 161 2.87 -10.11 -18.85
C SER A 161 3.65 -9.92 -20.16
N GLU A 162 3.21 -10.51 -21.27
CA GLU A 162 3.76 -10.22 -22.62
C GLU A 162 3.52 -8.76 -23.03
N GLN A 163 2.35 -8.20 -22.67
CA GLN A 163 2.02 -6.80 -22.95
C GLN A 163 2.82 -5.82 -22.08
N TYR A 164 3.22 -6.22 -20.87
CA TYR A 164 3.97 -5.42 -19.91
C TYR A 164 5.23 -6.17 -19.44
N PRO A 165 6.23 -6.35 -20.34
CA PRO A 165 7.31 -7.33 -20.16
C PRO A 165 8.31 -6.98 -19.06
N GLU A 166 8.34 -5.72 -18.60
CA GLU A 166 9.23 -5.24 -17.53
C GLU A 166 8.59 -5.35 -16.14
N ILE A 167 7.29 -5.64 -16.04
CA ILE A 167 6.59 -5.72 -14.76
C ILE A 167 6.61 -7.14 -14.24
N GLU A 168 7.15 -7.32 -13.04
CA GLU A 168 7.11 -8.58 -12.32
C GLU A 168 5.70 -8.81 -11.75
N ILE A 169 5.03 -9.89 -12.19
CA ILE A 169 3.77 -10.34 -11.58
C ILE A 169 4.10 -11.54 -10.70
N ILE A 170 4.11 -11.33 -9.39
CA ILE A 170 4.44 -12.36 -8.40
C ILE A 170 3.14 -13.00 -7.91
N LEU A 171 3.00 -14.30 -8.17
CA LEU A 171 1.86 -15.11 -7.76
C LEU A 171 2.33 -16.07 -6.68
N LYS A 172 1.97 -15.82 -5.42
CA LYS A 172 2.67 -16.39 -4.23
C LYS A 172 2.80 -17.91 -4.18
N GLU A 173 1.91 -18.64 -4.85
CA GLU A 173 1.90 -20.12 -4.91
C GLU A 173 2.44 -20.69 -6.23
N THR A 174 2.55 -19.86 -7.27
CA THR A 174 2.92 -20.29 -8.63
C THR A 174 4.34 -19.85 -9.00
N GLY A 175 4.78 -18.68 -8.54
CA GLY A 175 6.07 -18.10 -8.87
C GLY A 175 5.95 -16.74 -9.56
N LEU A 176 7.00 -16.35 -10.25
CA LEU A 176 7.09 -15.09 -10.98
C LEU A 176 6.61 -15.27 -12.41
N ILE A 177 5.75 -14.37 -12.87
CA ILE A 177 5.39 -14.21 -14.28
C ILE A 177 6.04 -12.94 -14.82
N LEU A 178 6.96 -13.08 -15.77
CA LEU A 178 7.70 -11.98 -16.38
C LEU A 178 7.87 -12.22 -17.87
N ASN A 179 7.55 -11.21 -18.69
CA ASN A 179 7.63 -11.27 -20.14
C ASN A 179 7.01 -12.56 -20.72
N GLY A 180 5.80 -12.90 -20.25
CA GLY A 180 5.05 -14.08 -20.69
C GLY A 180 5.59 -15.44 -20.22
N LYS A 181 6.58 -15.46 -19.33
CA LYS A 181 7.18 -16.70 -18.82
C LYS A 181 6.90 -16.86 -17.34
N ILE A 182 6.74 -18.11 -16.90
CA ILE A 182 6.61 -18.48 -15.50
C ILE A 182 7.93 -19.13 -15.07
N SER A 183 8.47 -18.70 -13.92
CA SER A 183 9.67 -19.29 -13.29
C SER A 183 9.35 -20.00 -11.99
#